data_AF-A0A9J6DTE4-F1
#
_entry.id   AF-A0A9J6DTE4-F1
#
_cell.length_a   1.000
_cell.length_b   1.000
_cell.length_c   1.000
_cell.angle_alpha   90.00
_cell.angle_beta   90.00
_cell.angle_gamma   90.00
#
_symmetry.space_group_name_H-M   'P 1'
#
loop_
_entity.id
_entity.type
_entity.pdbx_description
1 polymer ?
#
loop_
_entity_poly.entity_id
_entity_poly.type
_entity_poly.pdbx_seq_one_letter_code
_entity_poly.pdbx_strand_id
1 'polypeptide(L)'
;MLKLYYMDTEGSLYISRITSDVRKVVKKVTQYLKETHGLQPQPMQIPEMRFAVFTLFKVAAAKEPQPLSEMYRPGGFNTLVELFRLLVGAGRHTLAALVTCKMASLFRFRSEQEGEALVASLENARDRFEEKLGDNGVLVLPAATSAALFRNQDVLIFDSPDTVTLFNLFQAPATVCPVMRQLLELRSERRLRQQSTMAQEQAQPNYPPAQPPAANPSPVNNPTREPPIFSGLPGEDVEDSLDNYDRVGVYNN
;
A
#
# COMPACT_ATOMS: atom_id res chain seq x y z
N MET A 1 5.44 -34.43 -10.01
CA MET A 1 4.61 -33.50 -10.82
C MET A 1 4.51 -32.19 -10.04
N LEU A 2 4.80 -31.06 -10.67
CA LEU A 2 4.86 -29.75 -9.99
C LEU A 2 3.44 -29.30 -9.61
N LYS A 3 3.24 -28.88 -8.36
CA LYS A 3 1.97 -28.33 -7.86
C LYS A 3 2.07 -26.82 -7.80
N LEU A 4 1.14 -26.12 -8.46
CA LEU A 4 1.11 -24.66 -8.48
C LEU A 4 0.07 -24.16 -7.48
N TYR A 5 0.54 -23.43 -6.47
CA TYR A 5 -0.31 -22.71 -5.53
C TYR A 5 -0.25 -21.22 -5.82
N TYR A 6 -1.34 -20.50 -5.53
CA TYR A 6 -1.33 -19.05 -5.62
C TYR A 6 -2.13 -18.39 -4.51
N MET A 7 -1.74 -17.16 -4.19
CA MET A 7 -2.42 -16.32 -3.23
C MET A 7 -2.43 -14.89 -3.76
N ASP A 8 -3.61 -14.30 -3.93
CA ASP A 8 -3.80 -12.93 -4.43
C ASP A 8 -4.18 -11.94 -3.31
N THR A 9 -4.43 -12.44 -2.11
CA THR A 9 -4.81 -11.63 -0.94
C THR A 9 -4.04 -12.08 0.30
N GLU A 10 -3.71 -11.14 1.17
CA GLU A 10 -3.11 -11.43 2.48
C GLU A 10 -4.10 -12.07 3.47
N GLY A 11 -5.38 -12.19 3.08
CA GLY A 11 -6.47 -12.70 3.93
C GLY A 11 -7.16 -11.63 4.77
N SER A 12 -6.80 -10.35 4.65
CA SER A 12 -7.48 -9.23 5.35
C SER A 12 -8.90 -9.00 4.79
N LEU A 13 -9.91 -9.07 5.66
CA LEU A 13 -11.33 -8.91 5.29
C LEU A 13 -11.78 -7.44 5.19
N TYR A 14 -11.14 -6.52 5.92
CA TYR A 14 -11.65 -5.15 6.09
C TYR A 14 -10.81 -4.11 5.36
N ILE A 15 -9.49 -4.30 5.31
CA ILE A 15 -8.56 -3.37 4.67
C ILE A 15 -7.50 -4.24 4.01
N SER A 16 -7.73 -4.68 2.78
CA SER A 16 -6.65 -5.27 2.00
C SER A 16 -5.86 -4.16 1.33
N ARG A 17 -4.56 -4.07 1.62
CA ARG A 17 -3.69 -3.03 1.02
C ARG A 17 -3.23 -3.40 -0.39
N ILE A 18 -3.42 -4.65 -0.77
CA ILE A 18 -3.08 -5.13 -2.12
C ILE A 18 -3.98 -4.41 -3.12
N THR A 19 -3.38 -3.77 -4.11
CA THR A 19 -4.07 -3.09 -5.19
C THR A 19 -4.71 -4.09 -6.15
N SER A 20 -5.81 -3.68 -6.82
CA SER A 20 -6.50 -4.55 -7.79
C SER A 20 -5.60 -4.93 -8.96
N ASP A 21 -4.66 -4.06 -9.33
CA ASP A 21 -3.71 -4.31 -10.42
C ASP A 21 -2.71 -5.41 -10.06
N VAL A 22 -2.17 -5.39 -8.83
CA VAL A 22 -1.31 -6.48 -8.35
C VAL A 22 -2.06 -7.81 -8.34
N ARG A 23 -3.32 -7.84 -7.90
CA ARG A 23 -4.17 -9.04 -7.98
C ARG A 23 -4.33 -9.56 -9.41
N LYS A 24 -4.58 -8.66 -10.36
CA LYS A 24 -4.72 -9.03 -11.78
C LYS A 24 -3.42 -9.62 -12.32
N VAL A 25 -2.26 -9.09 -11.94
CA VAL A 25 -0.96 -9.60 -12.35
C VAL A 25 -0.74 -11.02 -11.85
N VAL A 26 -1.00 -11.30 -10.57
CA VAL A 26 -0.88 -12.65 -10.00
C VAL A 26 -1.77 -13.63 -10.78
N LYS A 27 -3.03 -13.25 -11.06
CA LYS A 27 -3.96 -14.07 -11.86
C LYS A 27 -3.47 -14.28 -13.30
N LYS A 28 -2.86 -13.26 -13.93
CA LYS A 28 -2.29 -13.37 -15.28
C LYS A 28 -1.12 -14.35 -15.31
N VAL A 29 -0.25 -14.31 -14.30
CA VAL A 29 0.89 -15.24 -14.19
C VAL A 29 0.41 -16.68 -13.97
N THR A 30 -0.55 -16.89 -13.08
CA THR A 30 -1.07 -18.25 -12.82
C THR A 30 -1.80 -18.82 -14.02
N GLN A 31 -2.56 -17.98 -14.75
CA GLN A 31 -3.19 -18.37 -16.01
C GLN A 31 -2.15 -18.74 -17.08
N TYR A 32 -1.09 -17.94 -17.24
CA TYR A 32 -0.01 -18.23 -18.19
C TYR A 32 0.69 -19.57 -17.88
N LEU A 33 0.95 -19.85 -16.60
CA LEU A 33 1.55 -21.12 -16.17
C LEU A 33 0.61 -22.32 -16.43
N LYS A 34 -0.69 -22.12 -16.28
CA LYS A 34 -1.71 -23.12 -16.61
C LYS A 34 -1.74 -23.45 -18.09
N GLU A 35 -1.77 -22.43 -18.95
CA GLU A 35 -1.86 -22.59 -20.41
C GLU A 35 -0.56 -23.15 -21.01
N THR A 36 0.59 -22.67 -20.55
CA THR A 36 1.90 -23.00 -21.13
C THR A 36 2.45 -24.34 -20.62
N HIS A 37 2.25 -24.63 -19.32
CA HIS A 37 2.85 -25.80 -18.67
C HIS A 37 1.82 -26.82 -18.17
N GLY A 38 0.52 -26.58 -18.38
CA GLY A 38 -0.53 -27.49 -17.94
C GLY A 38 -0.70 -27.59 -16.42
N LEU A 39 -0.08 -26.67 -15.66
CA LEU A 39 -0.12 -26.67 -14.20
C LEU A 39 -1.49 -26.21 -13.72
N GLN A 40 -2.17 -26.99 -12.88
CA GLN A 40 -3.45 -26.58 -12.31
C GLN A 40 -3.21 -25.66 -11.10
N PRO A 41 -3.56 -24.36 -11.17
CA PRO A 41 -3.35 -23.43 -10.07
C PRO A 41 -4.37 -23.69 -8.95
N GLN A 42 -3.89 -23.89 -7.73
CA GLN A 42 -4.72 -24.09 -6.55
C GLN A 42 -4.64 -22.87 -5.61
N PRO A 43 -5.78 -22.27 -5.21
CA PRO A 43 -5.76 -21.19 -4.25
C PRO A 43 -5.27 -21.69 -2.88
N MET A 44 -4.34 -20.98 -2.28
CA MET A 44 -3.81 -21.26 -0.95
C MET A 44 -3.98 -20.03 -0.07
N GLN A 45 -4.57 -20.22 1.11
CA GLN A 45 -4.62 -19.20 2.15
C GLN A 45 -3.68 -19.57 3.27
N ILE A 46 -2.98 -18.55 3.79
CA ILE A 46 -2.08 -18.65 4.93
C ILE A 46 -2.54 -17.59 5.93
N PRO A 47 -3.33 -17.94 6.95
CA PRO A 47 -3.92 -16.96 7.87
C PRO A 47 -2.86 -16.16 8.64
N GLU A 48 -1.68 -16.75 8.87
CA GLU A 48 -0.54 -16.13 9.54
C GLU A 48 0.01 -14.92 8.75
N MET A 49 -0.27 -14.84 7.45
CA MET A 49 0.12 -13.72 6.59
C MET A 49 -0.46 -12.38 7.08
N ARG A 50 -1.69 -12.39 7.61
CA ARG A 50 -2.42 -11.17 8.03
C ARG A 50 -1.73 -10.38 9.13
N PHE A 51 -0.89 -11.05 9.92
CA PHE A 51 -0.24 -10.47 11.08
C PHE A 51 1.27 -10.69 11.03
N ALA A 52 1.84 -10.98 9.86
CA ALA A 52 3.24 -11.38 9.71
C ALA A 52 4.19 -10.32 10.29
N VAL A 53 3.98 -9.03 10.00
CA VAL A 53 4.80 -7.94 10.57
C VAL A 53 4.68 -7.86 12.09
N PHE A 54 3.48 -8.03 12.65
CA PHE A 54 3.29 -8.03 14.11
C PHE A 54 3.95 -9.25 14.76
N THR A 55 3.82 -10.42 14.14
CA THR A 55 4.47 -11.64 14.58
C THR A 55 5.99 -11.49 14.53
N LEU A 56 6.55 -10.82 13.52
CA LEU A 56 7.98 -10.51 13.45
C LEU A 56 8.44 -9.69 14.65
N PHE A 57 7.75 -8.60 14.98
CA PHE A 57 8.12 -7.79 16.14
C PHE A 57 8.02 -8.57 17.45
N LYS A 58 7.01 -9.43 17.59
CA LYS A 58 6.88 -10.29 18.77
C LYS A 58 7.99 -11.33 18.84
N VAL A 59 8.31 -12.03 17.75
CA VAL A 59 9.41 -13.01 17.72
C VAL A 59 10.75 -12.35 18.00
N ALA A 60 11.00 -11.16 17.44
CA ALA A 60 12.20 -10.38 17.78
C ALA A 60 12.23 -10.04 19.27
N ALA A 61 11.11 -9.60 19.85
CA ALA A 61 11.02 -9.30 21.28
C ALA A 61 11.15 -10.53 22.20
N ALA A 62 10.83 -11.74 21.71
CA ALA A 62 11.05 -12.99 22.45
C ALA A 62 12.50 -13.47 22.37
N LYS A 63 13.15 -13.32 21.21
CA LYS A 63 14.52 -13.83 20.97
C LYS A 63 15.60 -12.84 21.41
N GLU A 64 15.32 -11.54 21.39
CA GLU A 64 16.30 -10.50 21.72
C GLU A 64 16.00 -9.88 23.09
N PRO A 65 16.89 -10.05 24.09
CA PRO A 65 16.69 -9.47 25.41
C PRO A 65 16.88 -7.94 25.40
N GLN A 66 17.72 -7.42 24.49
CA GLN A 66 18.03 -6.01 24.42
C GLN A 66 16.90 -5.21 23.75
N PRO A 67 16.57 -4.01 24.26
CA PRO A 67 15.63 -3.13 23.59
C PRO A 67 16.24 -2.60 22.28
N LEU A 68 15.44 -2.50 21.21
CA LEU A 68 15.90 -1.97 19.92
C LEU A 68 16.58 -0.59 20.03
N SER A 69 16.24 0.22 21.03
CA SER A 69 16.89 1.51 21.27
C SER A 69 18.39 1.39 21.59
N GLU A 70 18.81 0.30 22.24
CA GLU A 70 20.23 0.03 22.53
C GLU A 70 21.00 -0.40 21.28
N MET A 71 20.33 -1.05 20.30
CA MET A 71 20.94 -1.37 19.01
C MET A 71 21.25 -0.12 18.19
N TYR A 72 20.39 0.90 18.25
CA TYR A 72 20.58 2.16 17.52
C TYR A 72 21.56 3.11 18.23
N ARG A 73 21.70 3.00 19.55
CA ARG A 73 22.64 3.81 20.33
C ARG A 73 23.09 3.05 21.58
N PRO A 74 24.41 2.85 21.79
CA PRO A 74 24.93 2.29 23.04
C PRO A 74 24.46 3.14 24.24
N GLY A 75 23.83 2.51 25.23
CA GLY A 75 23.22 3.18 26.39
C GLY A 75 21.73 3.55 26.19
N GLY A 76 21.15 3.23 25.04
CA GLY A 76 19.75 3.46 24.73
C GLY A 76 19.38 4.93 24.59
N PHE A 77 18.12 5.19 24.24
CA PHE A 77 17.54 6.52 24.27
C PHE A 77 16.05 6.44 24.59
N ASN A 78 15.51 7.52 25.12
CA ASN A 78 14.08 7.63 25.35
C ASN A 78 13.37 8.01 24.03
N THR A 79 12.60 7.08 23.49
CA THR A 79 11.89 7.25 22.21
C THR A 79 10.99 8.48 22.19
N LEU A 80 10.34 8.82 23.31
CA LEU A 80 9.45 9.99 23.38
C LEU A 80 10.25 11.30 23.26
N VAL A 81 11.40 11.38 23.93
CA VAL A 81 12.26 12.57 23.88
C VAL A 81 12.83 12.77 22.47
N GLU A 82 13.27 11.69 21.82
CA GLU A 82 13.74 11.76 20.43
C GLU A 82 12.60 12.08 19.45
N LEU A 83 11.36 11.66 19.72
CA LEU A 83 10.19 12.04 18.92
C LEU A 83 9.91 13.54 19.02
N PHE A 84 9.96 14.11 20.22
CA PHE A 84 9.85 15.56 20.40
C PHE A 84 11.01 16.31 19.72
N ARG A 85 12.24 15.80 19.80
CA ARG A 85 13.38 16.37 19.06
C ARG A 85 13.15 16.33 17.56
N LEU A 86 12.59 15.24 17.03
CA LEU A 86 12.26 15.13 15.62
C LEU A 86 11.20 16.15 15.19
N LEU A 87 10.17 16.38 16.02
CA LEU A 87 9.16 17.42 15.77
C LEU A 87 9.75 18.84 15.73
N VAL A 88 10.78 19.11 16.53
CA VAL A 88 11.50 20.40 16.57
C VAL A 88 12.63 20.47 15.50
N GLY A 89 12.79 19.43 14.66
CA GLY A 89 13.82 19.39 13.61
C GLY A 89 15.24 19.10 14.11
N ALA A 90 15.41 18.77 15.38
CA ALA A 90 16.67 18.42 16.02
C ALA A 90 16.89 16.89 16.15
N GLY A 91 16.02 16.09 15.53
CA GLY A 91 16.07 14.63 15.59
C GLY A 91 17.23 14.05 14.79
N ARG A 92 18.01 13.16 15.40
CA ARG A 92 19.10 12.40 14.73
C ARG A 92 18.62 11.07 14.14
N HIS A 93 17.40 10.65 14.49
CA HIS A 93 16.82 9.37 14.12
C HIS A 93 15.59 9.57 13.23
N THR A 94 15.41 8.67 12.27
CA THR A 94 14.24 8.67 11.39
C THR A 94 12.97 8.35 12.17
N LEU A 95 11.84 8.96 11.82
CA LEU A 95 10.53 8.68 12.43
C LEU A 95 10.24 7.18 12.46
N ALA A 96 10.52 6.48 11.37
CA ALA A 96 10.36 5.03 11.26
C ALA A 96 11.13 4.27 12.37
N ALA A 97 12.39 4.62 12.63
CA ALA A 97 13.19 3.97 13.67
C ALA A 97 12.58 4.19 15.07
N LEU A 98 12.09 5.41 15.36
CA LEU A 98 11.43 5.71 16.63
C LEU A 98 10.13 4.93 16.81
N VAL A 99 9.29 4.89 15.77
CA VAL A 99 8.04 4.12 15.77
C VAL A 99 8.33 2.63 15.96
N THR A 100 9.32 2.09 15.26
CA THR A 100 9.75 0.69 15.41
C THR A 100 10.24 0.38 16.81
N CYS A 101 11.09 1.22 17.42
CA CYS A 101 11.51 1.04 18.81
C CYS A 101 10.33 1.05 19.79
N LYS A 102 9.35 1.94 19.58
CA LYS A 102 8.16 2.00 20.44
C LYS A 102 7.29 0.77 20.27
N MET A 103 7.07 0.32 19.04
CA MET A 103 6.30 -0.90 18.75
C MET A 103 6.96 -2.13 19.35
N ALA A 104 8.27 -2.31 19.18
CA ALA A 104 8.99 -3.42 19.80
C ALA A 104 8.86 -3.41 21.33
N SER A 105 8.93 -2.22 21.97
CA SER A 105 8.70 -2.10 23.41
C SER A 105 7.27 -2.47 23.82
N LEU A 106 6.26 -2.19 23.00
CA LEU A 106 4.86 -2.56 23.26
C LEU A 106 4.60 -4.06 23.09
N PHE A 107 5.36 -4.71 22.19
CA PHE A 107 5.26 -6.15 21.93
C PHE A 107 6.15 -7.01 22.82
N ARG A 108 6.86 -6.43 23.79
CA ARG A 108 7.61 -7.22 24.78
C ARG A 108 6.65 -8.07 25.61
N PHE A 109 6.96 -9.35 25.67
CA PHE A 109 6.22 -10.29 26.51
C PHE A 109 6.42 -9.99 27.98
N ARG A 110 5.39 -10.28 28.79
CA ARG A 110 5.49 -10.15 30.25
C ARG A 110 6.16 -11.38 30.86
N SER A 111 6.12 -12.51 30.17
CA SER A 111 6.72 -13.78 30.56
C SER A 111 7.44 -14.43 29.38
N GLU A 112 8.58 -15.07 29.64
CA GLU A 112 9.33 -15.84 28.64
C GLU A 112 8.49 -16.98 28.04
N GLN A 113 7.61 -17.59 28.85
CA GLN A 113 6.70 -18.65 28.42
C GLN A 113 5.74 -18.21 27.29
N GLU A 114 5.30 -16.94 27.32
CA GLU A 114 4.45 -16.40 26.25
C GLU A 114 5.22 -16.25 24.94
N GLY A 115 6.50 -15.88 25.03
CA GLY A 115 7.40 -15.78 23.89
C GLY A 115 7.69 -17.15 23.27
N GLU A 116 8.03 -18.14 24.11
CA GLU A 116 8.26 -19.52 23.67
C GLU A 116 7.01 -20.14 23.03
N ALA A 117 5.82 -19.93 23.61
CA ALA A 117 4.57 -20.39 23.05
C ALA A 117 4.27 -19.77 21.67
N LEU A 118 4.60 -18.49 21.48
CA LEU A 118 4.47 -17.85 20.17
C LEU A 118 5.43 -18.47 19.14
N VAL A 119 6.69 -18.68 19.53
CA VAL A 119 7.69 -19.28 18.63
C VAL A 119 7.27 -20.69 18.24
N ALA A 120 6.83 -21.51 19.19
CA ALA A 120 6.30 -22.85 18.92
C ALA A 120 5.07 -22.82 18.01
N SER A 121 4.17 -21.85 18.20
CA SER A 121 3.00 -21.68 17.31
C SER A 121 3.42 -21.30 15.89
N LEU A 122 4.49 -20.51 15.74
CA LEU A 122 5.02 -20.13 14.42
C LEU A 122 5.69 -21.32 13.73
N GLU A 123 6.43 -22.14 14.48
CA GLU A 123 7.05 -23.37 13.97
C GLU A 123 5.98 -24.35 13.47
N ASN A 124 4.91 -24.57 14.22
CA ASN A 124 3.79 -25.41 13.76
C ASN A 124 3.11 -24.82 12.50
N ALA A 125 2.97 -23.49 12.42
CA ALA A 125 2.43 -22.85 11.21
C ALA A 125 3.35 -23.05 10.00
N ARG A 126 4.68 -23.01 10.21
CA ARG A 126 5.68 -23.33 9.19
C ARG A 126 5.57 -24.80 8.75
N ASP A 127 5.48 -25.74 9.68
CA ASP A 127 5.37 -27.17 9.38
C ASP A 127 4.12 -27.46 8.54
N ARG A 128 2.98 -26.88 8.92
CA ARG A 128 1.73 -26.95 8.14
C ARG A 128 1.88 -26.34 6.74
N PHE A 129 2.64 -25.26 6.62
CA PHE A 129 2.91 -24.62 5.33
C PHE A 129 3.77 -25.52 4.44
N GLU A 130 4.85 -26.08 4.98
CA GLU A 130 5.75 -27.00 4.28
C GLU A 130 5.05 -28.30 3.90
N GLU A 131 4.23 -28.89 4.79
CA GLU A 131 3.42 -30.08 4.51
C GLU A 131 2.44 -29.83 3.37
N LYS A 132 1.77 -28.67 3.37
CA LYS A 132 0.79 -28.31 2.34
C LYS A 132 1.46 -28.05 0.98
N LEU A 133 2.64 -27.44 0.97
CA LEU A 133 3.41 -27.21 -0.25
C LEU A 133 3.96 -28.54 -0.79
N GLY A 134 4.48 -29.38 0.11
CA GLY A 134 5.18 -30.61 -0.20
C GLY A 134 6.46 -30.39 -1.02
N ASP A 135 7.11 -31.47 -1.42
CA ASP A 135 8.45 -31.40 -2.07
C ASP A 135 8.45 -30.74 -3.46
N ASN A 136 7.29 -30.65 -4.10
CA ASN A 136 7.15 -30.16 -5.48
C ASN A 136 6.12 -29.03 -5.60
N GLY A 137 5.85 -28.31 -4.51
CA GLY A 137 4.93 -27.17 -4.52
C GLY A 137 5.64 -25.86 -4.78
N VAL A 138 5.04 -25.00 -5.60
CA VAL A 138 5.47 -23.62 -5.81
C VAL A 138 4.31 -22.70 -5.48
N LEU A 139 4.55 -21.69 -4.64
CA LEU A 139 3.55 -20.68 -4.28
C LEU A 139 3.85 -19.36 -5.00
N VAL A 140 2.88 -18.87 -5.76
CA VAL A 140 2.91 -17.55 -6.40
C VAL A 140 2.12 -16.56 -5.54
N LEU A 141 2.78 -15.48 -5.14
CA LEU A 141 2.19 -14.42 -4.33
C LEU A 141 2.71 -13.03 -4.76
N PRO A 142 2.00 -11.95 -4.43
CA PRO A 142 2.47 -10.61 -4.71
C PRO A 142 3.67 -10.25 -3.83
N ALA A 143 4.77 -9.80 -4.44
CA ALA A 143 5.97 -9.37 -3.72
C ALA A 143 5.78 -8.01 -3.00
N ALA A 144 4.87 -7.16 -3.49
CA ALA A 144 4.52 -5.86 -2.92
C ALA A 144 3.01 -5.64 -3.07
N THR A 145 2.42 -4.81 -2.21
CA THR A 145 0.97 -4.56 -2.27
C THR A 145 0.58 -3.57 -3.37
N SER A 146 1.51 -2.72 -3.78
CA SER A 146 1.33 -1.69 -4.79
C SER A 146 2.56 -1.54 -5.67
N ALA A 147 2.42 -0.74 -6.73
CA ALA A 147 3.55 -0.18 -7.43
C ALA A 147 4.40 0.70 -6.49
N ALA A 148 5.65 0.93 -6.86
CA ALA A 148 6.55 1.79 -6.09
C ALA A 148 5.89 3.15 -5.80
N LEU A 149 5.75 3.47 -4.51
CA LEU A 149 5.23 4.76 -4.05
C LEU A 149 6.18 5.90 -4.42
N PHE A 150 5.63 7.10 -4.61
CA PHE A 150 6.46 8.28 -4.81
C PHE A 150 7.23 8.63 -3.53
N ARG A 151 8.36 9.32 -3.69
CA ARG A 151 9.21 9.74 -2.57
C ARG A 151 8.38 10.47 -1.50
N ASN A 152 8.52 10.06 -0.24
CA ASN A 152 7.82 10.56 0.95
C ASN A 152 6.33 10.16 1.08
N GLN A 153 5.74 9.46 0.10
CA GLN A 153 4.38 8.91 0.27
C GLN A 153 4.36 7.69 1.19
N ASP A 154 5.48 6.98 1.29
CA ASP A 154 5.73 5.85 2.18
C ASP A 154 5.58 6.20 3.67
N VAL A 155 5.79 7.47 4.03
CA VAL A 155 5.57 7.96 5.40
C VAL A 155 4.07 8.00 5.75
N LEU A 156 3.21 8.25 4.76
CA LEU A 156 1.76 8.35 4.94
C LEU A 156 1.07 7.02 4.65
N ILE A 157 1.55 6.29 3.64
CA ILE A 157 1.02 5.02 3.16
C ILE A 157 2.03 3.96 3.56
N PHE A 158 1.76 3.32 4.70
CA PHE A 158 2.54 2.16 5.12
C PHE A 158 2.24 1.00 4.16
N ASP A 159 3.11 0.75 3.19
CA ASP A 159 3.06 -0.47 2.39
C ASP A 159 3.30 -1.64 3.34
N SER A 160 2.41 -2.65 3.37
CA SER A 160 2.57 -3.77 4.30
C SER A 160 3.55 -4.79 3.72
N PRO A 161 4.74 -4.98 4.32
CA PRO A 161 5.71 -5.97 3.85
C PRO A 161 5.35 -7.40 4.32
N ASP A 162 4.10 -7.65 4.69
CA ASP A 162 3.64 -8.89 5.33
C ASP A 162 4.04 -10.14 4.53
N THR A 163 3.91 -10.07 3.20
CA THR A 163 4.30 -11.17 2.31
C THR A 163 5.76 -11.55 2.51
N VAL A 164 6.69 -10.63 2.34
CA VAL A 164 8.12 -10.87 2.51
C VAL A 164 8.45 -11.24 3.97
N THR A 165 7.81 -10.58 4.93
CA THR A 165 8.03 -10.84 6.35
C THR A 165 7.69 -12.28 6.74
N LEU A 166 6.61 -12.85 6.21
CA LEU A 166 6.25 -14.23 6.53
C LEU A 166 7.30 -15.23 6.02
N PHE A 167 7.83 -15.05 4.81
CA PHE A 167 8.89 -15.92 4.29
C PHE A 167 10.19 -15.79 5.09
N ASN A 168 10.50 -14.59 5.58
CA ASN A 168 11.63 -14.40 6.50
C ASN A 168 11.41 -15.13 7.82
N LEU A 169 10.19 -15.10 8.37
CA LEU A 169 9.82 -15.80 9.59
C LEU A 169 9.87 -17.33 9.44
N PHE A 170 9.37 -17.85 8.32
CA PHE A 170 9.43 -19.27 7.99
C PHE A 170 10.81 -19.73 7.52
N GLN A 171 11.74 -18.80 7.27
CA GLN A 171 13.04 -19.07 6.66
C GLN A 171 12.92 -19.84 5.33
N ALA A 172 11.84 -19.57 4.60
CA ALA A 172 11.52 -20.23 3.35
C ALA A 172 12.18 -19.50 2.16
N PRO A 173 12.73 -20.23 1.18
CA PRO A 173 13.31 -19.62 0.00
C PRO A 173 12.23 -18.93 -0.84
N ALA A 174 12.44 -17.65 -1.15
CA ALA A 174 11.55 -16.86 -1.99
C ALA A 174 12.35 -16.20 -3.12
N THR A 175 11.75 -16.10 -4.30
CA THR A 175 12.33 -15.40 -5.45
C THR A 175 11.36 -14.35 -5.95
N VAL A 176 11.88 -13.18 -6.30
CA VAL A 176 11.09 -12.06 -6.83
C VAL A 176 11.39 -11.92 -8.31
N CYS A 177 10.37 -12.15 -9.14
CA CYS A 177 10.47 -12.06 -10.59
C CYS A 177 9.64 -10.86 -11.09
N PRO A 178 10.24 -9.93 -11.84
CA PRO A 178 9.51 -8.81 -12.41
C PRO A 178 8.58 -9.31 -13.52
N VAL A 179 7.27 -9.19 -13.29
CA VAL A 179 6.22 -9.70 -14.20
C VAL A 179 5.45 -8.59 -14.92
N MET A 180 5.58 -7.34 -14.49
CA MET A 180 4.86 -6.22 -15.09
C MET A 180 5.78 -5.06 -15.48
N ARG A 181 5.44 -4.41 -16.59
CA ARG A 181 6.14 -3.22 -17.12
C ARG A 181 5.21 -2.01 -17.03
N GLN A 182 4.83 -1.60 -15.82
CA GLN A 182 3.85 -0.51 -15.59
C GLN A 182 4.25 0.82 -16.25
N LEU A 183 5.55 1.08 -16.44
CA LEU A 183 6.05 2.36 -16.96
C LEU A 183 5.71 2.62 -18.44
N LEU A 184 5.43 1.58 -19.22
CA LEU A 184 5.16 1.73 -20.67
C LEU A 184 3.68 1.93 -20.97
N GLU A 185 2.79 1.19 -20.28
CA GLU A 185 1.35 1.32 -20.50
C GLU A 185 0.80 2.65 -19.99
N LEU A 186 1.25 3.13 -18.82
CA LEU A 186 0.85 4.46 -18.34
C LEU A 186 1.37 5.59 -19.23
N ARG A 187 2.54 5.43 -19.86
CA ARG A 187 3.05 6.38 -20.86
C ARG A 187 2.31 6.32 -22.19
N SER A 188 1.84 5.14 -22.61
CA SER A 188 1.04 5.01 -23.83
C SER A 188 -0.38 5.53 -23.61
N GLU A 189 -1.02 5.23 -22.47
CA GLU A 189 -2.35 5.72 -22.15
C GLU A 189 -2.39 7.24 -21.93
N ARG A 190 -1.37 7.82 -21.27
CA ARG A 190 -1.26 9.29 -21.18
C ARG A 190 -1.02 9.94 -22.54
N ARG A 191 -0.23 9.32 -23.41
CA ARG A 191 -0.05 9.79 -24.80
C ARG A 191 -1.33 9.69 -25.61
N LEU A 192 -2.07 8.58 -25.47
CA LEU A 192 -3.36 8.39 -26.13
C LEU A 192 -4.40 9.39 -25.63
N ARG A 193 -4.48 9.63 -24.31
CA ARG A 193 -5.36 10.68 -23.76
C ARG A 193 -4.97 12.07 -24.25
N GLN A 194 -3.67 12.42 -24.26
CA GLN A 194 -3.22 13.71 -24.80
C GLN A 194 -3.53 13.86 -26.30
N GLN A 195 -3.40 12.80 -27.09
CA GLN A 195 -3.74 12.81 -28.51
C GLN A 195 -5.26 12.94 -28.73
N SER A 196 -6.08 12.28 -27.91
CA SER A 196 -7.54 12.43 -27.97
C SER A 196 -7.99 13.83 -27.57
N THR A 197 -7.38 14.44 -26.54
CA THR A 197 -7.68 15.82 -26.14
C THR A 197 -7.28 16.81 -27.22
N MET A 198 -6.09 16.66 -27.83
CA MET A 198 -5.67 17.50 -28.96
C MET A 198 -6.54 17.32 -30.21
N ALA A 199 -7.04 16.10 -30.48
CA ALA A 199 -7.95 15.84 -31.59
C ALA A 199 -9.35 16.43 -31.37
N GLN A 200 -9.85 16.47 -30.13
CA GLN A 200 -11.10 17.14 -29.79
C GLN A 200 -11.01 18.66 -29.88
N GLU A 201 -9.86 19.24 -29.50
CA GLU A 201 -9.64 20.69 -29.58
C GLU A 201 -9.53 21.19 -31.03
N GLN A 202 -9.00 20.36 -31.94
CA GLN A 202 -8.97 20.64 -33.38
C GLN A 202 -10.33 20.43 -34.08
N ALA A 203 -11.28 19.75 -33.43
CA ALA A 203 -12.60 19.47 -33.98
C ALA A 203 -13.69 20.46 -33.52
N GLN A 204 -13.39 21.42 -32.64
CA GLN A 204 -14.33 22.47 -32.28
C GLN A 204 -14.48 23.47 -33.44
N PRO A 205 -15.70 23.72 -33.95
CA PRO A 205 -15.91 24.71 -34.98
C PRO A 205 -15.62 26.11 -34.41
N ASN A 206 -14.81 26.87 -35.15
CA ASN A 206 -14.37 28.21 -34.82
C ASN A 206 -15.58 29.16 -34.79
N TYR A 207 -16.19 29.36 -33.62
CA TYR A 207 -17.27 30.35 -33.46
C TYR A 207 -16.66 31.76 -33.47
N PRO A 208 -17.17 32.70 -34.29
CA PRO A 208 -16.70 34.08 -34.28
C PRO A 208 -17.05 34.74 -32.94
N PRO A 209 -16.23 35.70 -32.46
CA PRO A 209 -16.43 36.31 -31.16
C PRO A 209 -17.76 37.07 -31.11
N ALA A 210 -18.54 36.82 -30.05
CA ALA A 210 -19.83 37.47 -29.81
C ALA A 210 -19.65 38.99 -29.65
N GLN A 211 -20.49 39.76 -30.35
CA GLN A 211 -20.55 41.21 -30.22
C GLN A 211 -21.07 41.61 -28.82
N PRO A 212 -20.51 42.66 -28.19
CA PRO A 212 -20.96 43.09 -26.88
C PRO A 212 -22.34 43.79 -26.97
N PRO A 213 -23.26 43.53 -26.03
CA PRO A 213 -24.56 44.20 -26.01
C PRO A 213 -24.44 45.67 -25.57
N ALA A 214 -25.33 46.48 -26.14
CA ALA A 214 -25.38 47.93 -26.02
C ALA A 214 -25.61 48.43 -24.59
N ALA A 215 -25.00 49.58 -24.30
CA ALA A 215 -25.04 50.30 -23.04
C ALA A 215 -26.46 50.80 -22.69
N ASN A 216 -26.81 50.72 -21.41
CA ASN A 216 -27.82 51.58 -20.79
C ASN A 216 -27.36 52.01 -19.38
N PRO A 217 -27.78 53.19 -18.91
CA PRO A 217 -27.00 54.03 -18.02
C PRO A 217 -27.14 53.68 -16.53
N SER A 218 -26.07 53.93 -15.80
CA SER A 218 -25.91 53.78 -14.35
C SER A 218 -26.90 54.63 -13.53
N PRO A 219 -27.08 54.27 -12.24
CA PRO A 219 -26.89 55.30 -11.23
C PRO A 219 -26.03 54.89 -10.02
N VAL A 220 -25.04 55.75 -9.76
CA VAL A 220 -24.66 56.34 -8.46
C VAL A 220 -23.99 55.49 -7.36
N ASN A 221 -22.67 55.72 -7.22
CA ASN A 221 -21.79 55.89 -6.04
C ASN A 221 -22.15 55.24 -4.69
N ASN A 222 -21.19 54.49 -4.07
CA ASN A 222 -20.13 55.04 -3.20
C ASN A 222 -19.12 53.93 -2.75
N PRO A 223 -18.02 54.19 -2.00
CA PRO A 223 -16.66 53.97 -2.52
C PRO A 223 -15.81 52.96 -1.73
N THR A 224 -14.71 52.53 -2.36
CA THR A 224 -13.45 52.03 -1.78
C THR A 224 -13.52 50.89 -0.76
N ARG A 225 -13.24 49.66 -1.22
CA ARG A 225 -12.47 48.67 -0.45
C ARG A 225 -11.59 47.87 -1.41
N GLU A 226 -10.28 47.98 -1.22
CA GLU A 226 -9.26 47.18 -1.89
C GLU A 226 -9.52 45.68 -1.64
N PRO A 227 -9.30 44.79 -2.62
CA PRO A 227 -9.42 43.35 -2.38
C PRO A 227 -8.20 42.83 -1.60
N PRO A 228 -8.40 41.94 -0.61
CA PRO A 228 -7.29 41.25 0.03
C PRO A 228 -6.58 40.33 -0.97
N ILE A 229 -5.26 40.39 -0.90
CA ILE A 229 -4.28 39.47 -1.47
C ILE A 229 -4.72 38.04 -1.13
N PHE A 230 -4.71 37.13 -2.11
CA PHE A 230 -5.22 35.74 -2.11
C PHE A 230 -6.61 35.51 -2.73
N SER A 231 -6.69 35.66 -4.06
CA SER A 231 -7.62 34.91 -4.90
C SER A 231 -6.81 34.02 -5.86
N GLY A 232 -6.85 32.71 -5.63
CA GLY A 232 -6.05 31.77 -6.41
C GLY A 232 -6.21 30.31 -6.01
N LEU A 233 -7.46 29.84 -5.82
CA LEU A 233 -7.82 28.42 -5.90
C LEU A 233 -9.27 28.33 -6.41
N PRO A 234 -9.55 27.71 -7.57
CA PRO A 234 -10.91 27.36 -7.96
C PRO A 234 -11.32 26.11 -7.18
N GLY A 235 -12.44 26.22 -6.47
CA GLY A 235 -13.16 25.09 -5.92
C GLY A 235 -14.07 24.50 -6.97
N GLU A 236 -14.11 23.17 -7.03
CA GLU A 236 -15.20 22.38 -7.59
C GLU A 236 -15.28 21.06 -6.79
N ASP A 237 -16.46 20.86 -6.21
CA ASP A 237 -17.21 19.60 -6.09
C ASP A 237 -16.78 18.55 -5.04
N VAL A 238 -17.28 18.75 -3.81
CA VAL A 238 -17.30 17.76 -2.73
C VAL A 238 -18.67 17.03 -2.62
N GLU A 239 -19.67 17.38 -3.43
CA GLU A 239 -21.02 16.82 -3.29
C GLU A 239 -21.37 15.66 -4.25
N ASP A 240 -20.57 15.39 -5.29
CA ASP A 240 -20.86 14.32 -6.26
C ASP A 240 -20.40 12.91 -5.84
N SER A 241 -19.67 12.78 -4.73
CA SER A 241 -19.10 11.49 -4.32
C SER A 241 -20.02 10.63 -3.44
N LEU A 242 -21.17 11.15 -2.99
CA LEU A 242 -22.09 10.42 -2.09
C LEU A 242 -23.26 9.74 -2.83
N ASP A 243 -23.68 10.27 -3.99
CA ASP A 243 -24.81 9.70 -4.74
C ASP A 243 -24.48 8.41 -5.51
N ASN A 244 -23.19 8.10 -5.70
CA ASN A 244 -22.79 6.87 -6.40
C ASN A 244 -22.65 5.64 -5.48
N TYR A 245 -22.79 5.81 -4.15
CA TYR A 245 -22.67 4.72 -3.18
C TYR A 245 -23.99 3.99 -2.91
N ASP A 246 -25.14 4.66 -3.04
CA ASP A 246 -26.45 4.04 -2.78
C ASP A 246 -26.96 3.14 -3.92
N ARG A 247 -26.34 3.18 -5.10
CA ARG A 247 -26.75 2.36 -6.27
C ARG A 247 -26.09 0.99 -6.38
N VAL A 248 -25.06 0.69 -5.59
CA VAL A 248 -24.32 -0.59 -5.69
C VAL A 248 -24.84 -1.64 -4.67
N GLY A 249 -25.75 -1.26 -3.76
CA GLY A 249 -26.31 -2.15 -2.73
C GLY A 249 -27.52 -3.02 -3.14
N VAL A 250 -27.99 -2.96 -4.41
CA VAL A 250 -29.29 -3.57 -4.80
C VAL A 250 -29.16 -4.78 -5.74
N TYR A 251 -27.96 -5.24 -6.08
CA TYR A 251 -27.78 -6.48 -6.85
C TYR A 251 -26.82 -7.45 -6.17
N ASN A 252 -27.30 -8.08 -5.10
CA ASN A 252 -26.92 -9.43 -4.69
C ASN A 252 -27.88 -9.93 -3.61
N ASN A 253 -29.04 -10.43 -4.06
CA ASN A 253 -29.84 -11.46 -3.39
C ASN A 253 -30.15 -12.53 -4.44
#